data_AF-G2QCP5-F1
#
_entry.id   AF-G2QCP5-F1
#
_cell.length_a   1.000
_cell.length_b   1.000
_cell.length_c   1.000
_cell.angle_alpha   90.00
_cell.angle_beta   90.00
_cell.angle_gamma   90.00
#
_symmetry.space_group_name_H-M   'P 1'
#
loop_
_entity.id
_entity.type
_entity.pdbx_description
1 polymer ?
#
loop_
_entity_poly.entity_id
_entity_poly.type
_entity_poly.pdbx_seq_one_letter_code
_entity_poly.pdbx_strand_id
1 'polypeptide(L)'
;MPQDTASDAAGTPATVEMGPANDKPAPNQAADSASVPEQAAKPALAPLTPQEFRIYNRLAEQMDYFHDHFRQMYATLHTACTTNRRPANMSLKQFVDEGLRLARYLEMHHSIEETHLYPLLGRKMPEFRASSSPAGTGKGGGKRGKKEECELLRQHQIIHDGMDEMADYLRRCKDKECELDLGVLRSKVEPWGDVLLKHLDQEVRELGAEKMRKYYTLQEMKAFPI
;
A
#
# COMPACT_ATOMS: atom_id res chain seq x y z
N MET A 1 9.34 -40.61 43.23
CA MET A 1 8.54 -41.40 44.20
C MET A 1 8.81 -40.84 45.57
N PRO A 2 7.80 -40.45 46.37
CA PRO A 2 6.35 -40.39 46.09
C PRO A 2 5.96 -39.13 45.27
N GLN A 3 4.78 -38.87 44.69
CA GLN A 3 3.38 -39.38 44.77
C GLN A 3 2.44 -38.72 45.80
N ASP A 4 1.17 -38.59 45.39
CA ASP A 4 -0.06 -38.14 46.09
C ASP A 4 -0.19 -36.60 46.37
N THR A 5 -1.35 -35.93 46.21
CA THR A 5 -2.77 -36.36 46.24
C THR A 5 -3.73 -35.63 45.24
N ALA A 6 -4.92 -36.24 45.05
CA ALA A 6 -6.26 -35.80 44.54
C ALA A 6 -6.52 -34.34 44.06
N SER A 7 -7.34 -34.03 43.02
CA SER A 7 -8.62 -34.56 42.47
C SER A 7 -9.92 -33.93 43.06
N ASP A 8 -10.99 -33.95 42.26
CA ASP A 8 -12.37 -33.45 42.46
C ASP A 8 -12.62 -31.91 42.38
N ALA A 9 -13.77 -31.41 41.88
CA ALA A 9 -14.93 -32.04 41.23
C ALA A 9 -15.66 -31.07 40.25
N ALA A 10 -16.57 -31.61 39.42
CA ALA A 10 -17.37 -30.86 38.45
C ALA A 10 -18.60 -30.14 39.04
N GLY A 11 -19.16 -29.17 38.31
CA GLY A 11 -20.42 -28.51 38.66
C GLY A 11 -21.06 -27.68 37.53
N THR A 12 -22.03 -28.28 36.83
CA THR A 12 -23.07 -27.61 36.01
C THR A 12 -24.43 -28.14 36.50
N PRO A 13 -25.48 -27.31 36.64
CA PRO A 13 -26.40 -27.00 35.52
C PRO A 13 -26.87 -25.52 35.58
N ALA A 14 -27.88 -24.99 34.87
CA ALA A 14 -28.84 -25.53 33.90
C ALA A 14 -29.28 -24.44 32.88
N THR A 15 -30.01 -24.84 31.84
CA THR A 15 -30.75 -23.96 30.90
C THR A 15 -32.19 -23.70 31.35
N VAL A 16 -32.77 -22.54 31.01
CA VAL A 16 -34.25 -22.31 30.96
C VAL A 16 -34.61 -21.48 29.73
N GLU A 17 -35.73 -21.83 29.09
CA GLU A 17 -36.20 -21.28 27.81
C GLU A 17 -37.18 -20.09 27.90
N MET A 18 -37.12 -19.24 26.87
CA MET A 18 -38.22 -18.74 26.01
C MET A 18 -39.64 -18.51 26.58
N GLY A 19 -40.21 -17.31 26.36
CA GLY A 19 -41.66 -17.05 26.47
C GLY A 19 -42.03 -15.58 26.17
N PRO A 20 -43.01 -15.27 25.29
CA PRO A 20 -43.11 -13.94 24.67
C PRO A 20 -44.18 -13.01 25.26
N ALA A 21 -44.02 -11.70 25.00
CA ALA A 21 -45.11 -10.72 25.08
C ALA A 21 -45.07 -9.83 23.82
N ASN A 22 -46.23 -9.66 23.20
CA ASN A 22 -46.44 -8.94 21.95
C ASN A 22 -47.52 -7.89 22.20
N ASP A 23 -47.20 -6.61 22.03
CA ASP A 23 -48.22 -5.56 22.13
C ASP A 23 -47.98 -4.40 21.17
N LYS A 24 -49.06 -3.86 20.63
CA LYS A 24 -49.08 -2.75 19.66
C LYS A 24 -49.77 -1.55 20.30
N PRO A 25 -49.31 -0.35 19.96
CA PRO A 25 -50.26 0.68 19.55
C PRO A 25 -49.95 1.24 18.16
N ALA A 26 -51.00 1.75 17.51
CA ALA A 26 -50.94 2.39 16.20
C ALA A 26 -50.95 3.94 16.35
N PRO A 27 -51.09 4.72 15.26
CA PRO A 27 -50.08 5.69 14.85
C PRO A 27 -50.36 7.13 15.31
N ASN A 28 -49.33 7.98 15.29
CA ASN A 28 -49.52 9.43 15.33
C ASN A 28 -48.70 10.14 14.23
N GLN A 29 -49.13 11.35 13.90
CA GLN A 29 -48.95 11.96 12.57
C GLN A 29 -47.67 12.79 12.42
N ALA A 30 -47.27 12.94 11.16
CA ALA A 30 -46.56 14.05 10.54
C ALA A 30 -45.73 14.99 11.44
N ALA A 31 -44.41 14.87 11.34
CA ALA A 31 -43.50 15.99 11.51
C ALA A 31 -42.82 16.27 10.15
N ASP A 32 -42.99 17.49 9.66
CA ASP A 32 -42.37 17.99 8.43
C ASP A 32 -40.84 17.97 8.58
N SER A 33 -40.13 17.53 7.53
CA SER A 33 -38.67 17.58 7.49
C SER A 33 -38.23 17.84 6.07
N ALA A 34 -37.74 19.06 5.87
CA ALA A 34 -37.33 19.61 4.59
C ALA A 34 -36.40 18.65 3.84
N SER A 35 -36.72 18.44 2.57
CA SER A 35 -35.92 17.63 1.65
C SER A 35 -34.54 18.23 1.45
N VAL A 36 -33.54 17.61 2.10
CA VAL A 36 -32.13 17.76 1.69
C VAL A 36 -32.04 17.25 0.25
N PRO A 37 -31.50 18.03 -0.71
CA PRO A 37 -31.43 17.59 -2.10
C PRO A 37 -30.50 16.40 -2.23
N GLU A 38 -31.08 15.23 -2.51
CA GLU A 38 -30.35 13.99 -2.70
C GLU A 38 -29.36 14.15 -3.86
N GLN A 39 -28.06 14.04 -3.55
CA GLN A 39 -27.02 14.04 -4.56
C GLN A 39 -27.20 12.79 -5.43
N ALA A 40 -27.75 13.00 -6.62
CA ALA A 40 -28.07 11.93 -7.57
C ALA A 40 -26.90 10.96 -7.72
N ALA A 41 -27.08 9.75 -7.18
CA ALA A 41 -26.09 8.70 -7.28
C ALA A 41 -25.79 8.44 -8.77
N LYS A 42 -24.51 8.50 -9.16
CA LYS A 42 -24.10 8.09 -10.51
C LYS A 42 -24.61 6.67 -10.73
N PRO A 43 -25.28 6.35 -11.86
CA PRO A 43 -25.82 5.03 -12.09
C PRO A 43 -24.70 3.99 -11.97
N ALA A 44 -24.96 2.94 -11.19
CA ALA A 44 -23.98 1.89 -10.93
C ALA A 44 -23.55 1.25 -12.27
N LEU A 45 -22.25 1.14 -12.49
CA LEU A 45 -21.71 0.48 -13.67
C LEU A 45 -22.14 -0.99 -13.66
N ALA A 46 -22.58 -1.52 -14.81
CA ALA A 46 -22.97 -2.92 -14.95
C ALA A 46 -21.84 -3.87 -14.48
N PRO A 47 -22.12 -5.08 -13.98
CA PRO A 47 -21.08 -6.04 -13.61
C PRO A 47 -20.12 -6.33 -14.77
N LEU A 48 -18.81 -6.43 -14.50
CA LEU A 48 -17.83 -6.82 -15.52
C LEU A 48 -17.94 -8.31 -15.82
N THR A 49 -17.79 -8.70 -17.08
CA THR A 49 -17.49 -10.10 -17.42
C THR A 49 -16.07 -10.46 -16.95
N PRO A 50 -15.76 -11.76 -16.74
CA PRO A 50 -14.41 -12.18 -16.33
C PRO A 50 -13.30 -11.76 -17.31
N GLN A 51 -13.61 -11.61 -18.61
CA GLN A 51 -12.66 -11.14 -19.62
C GLN A 51 -12.39 -9.64 -19.47
N GLU A 52 -13.43 -8.84 -19.28
CA GLU A 52 -13.28 -7.39 -19.07
C GLU A 52 -12.57 -7.09 -17.76
N PHE A 53 -12.89 -7.83 -16.68
CA PHE A 53 -12.19 -7.71 -15.40
C PHE A 53 -10.68 -7.83 -15.58
N ARG A 54 -10.18 -8.90 -16.23
CA ARG A 54 -8.74 -9.08 -16.49
C ARG A 54 -8.14 -7.91 -17.30
N ILE A 55 -8.86 -7.39 -18.30
CA ILE A 55 -8.38 -6.26 -19.12
C ILE A 55 -8.27 -4.98 -18.30
N TYR A 56 -9.19 -4.74 -17.36
CA TYR A 56 -9.12 -3.60 -16.44
C TYR A 56 -8.10 -3.82 -15.30
N ASN A 57 -7.90 -5.06 -14.85
CA ASN A 57 -7.06 -5.41 -13.69
C ASN A 57 -5.58 -5.62 -14.01
N ARG A 58 -5.21 -5.81 -15.28
CA ARG A 58 -3.85 -6.18 -15.71
C ARG A 58 -2.73 -5.28 -15.21
N LEU A 59 -2.99 -3.98 -14.98
CA LEU A 59 -2.00 -3.07 -14.38
C LEU A 59 -1.78 -3.40 -12.90
N ALA A 60 -2.84 -3.62 -12.12
CA ALA A 60 -2.73 -4.04 -10.72
C ALA A 60 -2.04 -5.41 -10.59
N GLU A 61 -2.32 -6.36 -11.49
CA GLU A 61 -1.67 -7.68 -11.49
C GLU A 61 -0.16 -7.60 -11.77
N GLN A 62 0.25 -6.78 -12.75
CA GLN A 62 1.67 -6.54 -13.02
C GLN A 62 2.35 -5.78 -11.88
N MET A 63 1.65 -4.80 -11.29
CA MET A 63 2.18 -4.02 -10.20
C MET A 63 2.42 -4.87 -8.95
N ASP A 64 1.43 -5.67 -8.56
CA ASP A 64 1.51 -6.51 -7.37
C ASP A 64 2.60 -7.60 -7.50
N TYR A 65 2.87 -8.08 -8.72
CA TYR A 65 4.01 -8.98 -9.00
C TYR A 65 5.37 -8.37 -8.64
N PHE A 66 5.61 -7.09 -8.97
CA PHE A 66 6.82 -6.38 -8.55
C PHE A 66 6.78 -6.07 -7.05
N HIS A 67 5.63 -5.63 -6.54
CA HIS A 67 5.46 -5.25 -5.14
C HIS A 67 5.68 -6.41 -4.17
N ASP A 68 5.25 -7.62 -4.52
CA ASP A 68 5.51 -8.82 -3.71
C ASP A 68 7.01 -9.13 -3.58
N HIS A 69 7.81 -8.82 -4.60
CA HIS A 69 9.27 -8.94 -4.48
C HIS A 69 9.81 -7.92 -3.47
N PHE A 70 9.36 -6.65 -3.51
CA PHE A 70 9.74 -5.64 -2.52
C PHE A 70 9.30 -5.99 -1.11
N ARG A 71 8.07 -6.50 -0.92
CA ARG A 71 7.57 -7.00 0.37
C ARG A 71 8.48 -8.11 0.93
N GLN A 72 8.88 -9.08 0.11
CA GLN A 72 9.78 -10.17 0.52
C GLN A 72 11.18 -9.68 0.91
N MET A 73 11.76 -8.76 0.12
CA MET A 73 13.07 -8.18 0.38
C MET A 73 13.07 -7.30 1.64
N TYR A 74 12.09 -6.41 1.79
CA TYR A 74 11.90 -5.60 2.99
C TYR A 74 11.70 -6.48 4.23
N ALA A 75 10.81 -7.47 4.16
CA ALA A 75 10.57 -8.40 5.26
C ALA A 75 11.83 -9.17 5.67
N THR A 76 12.71 -9.52 4.72
CA THR A 76 14.00 -10.17 5.01
C THR A 76 14.92 -9.26 5.83
N LEU A 77 15.06 -7.98 5.44
CA LEU A 77 15.88 -7.00 6.17
C LEU A 77 15.27 -6.69 7.54
N HIS A 78 13.98 -6.37 7.58
CA HIS A 78 13.24 -6.01 8.79
C HIS A 78 13.22 -7.15 9.82
N THR A 79 13.01 -8.41 9.38
CA THR A 79 13.09 -9.59 10.26
C THR A 79 14.49 -9.75 10.85
N ALA A 80 15.55 -9.56 10.05
CA ALA A 80 16.91 -9.66 10.55
C ALA A 80 17.23 -8.57 11.59
N CYS A 81 16.76 -7.34 11.34
CA CYS A 81 16.87 -6.20 12.25
C CYS A 81 16.13 -6.42 13.58
N THR A 82 14.88 -6.88 13.52
CA THR A 82 14.01 -7.06 14.70
C THR A 82 14.34 -8.30 15.54
N THR A 83 14.83 -9.37 14.92
CA THR A 83 15.29 -10.59 15.62
C THR A 83 16.77 -10.57 15.99
N ASN A 84 17.49 -9.50 15.61
CA ASN A 84 18.95 -9.39 15.68
C ASN A 84 19.69 -10.62 15.10
N ARG A 85 19.13 -11.20 14.03
CA ARG A 85 19.61 -12.44 13.42
C ARG A 85 19.38 -12.47 11.91
N ARG A 86 20.49 -12.44 11.18
CA ARG A 86 20.54 -12.60 9.72
C ARG A 86 20.01 -13.99 9.27
N PRO A 87 19.36 -14.13 8.10
CA PRO A 87 18.88 -15.43 7.62
C PRO A 87 20.00 -16.48 7.50
N ALA A 88 19.74 -17.69 7.99
CA ALA A 88 20.73 -18.77 8.09
C ALA A 88 21.22 -19.29 6.73
N ASN A 89 20.39 -19.16 5.68
CA ASN A 89 20.70 -19.52 4.30
C ASN A 89 21.45 -18.43 3.51
N MET A 90 21.80 -17.31 4.16
CA MET A 90 22.57 -16.23 3.55
C MET A 90 23.95 -16.11 4.21
N SER A 91 24.96 -15.68 3.44
CA SER A 91 26.19 -15.08 3.97
C SER A 91 26.00 -13.60 4.30
N LEU A 92 26.93 -13.01 5.05
CA LEU A 92 26.95 -11.56 5.33
C LEU A 92 26.93 -10.75 4.02
N LYS A 93 27.79 -11.12 3.05
CA LYS A 93 27.84 -10.48 1.73
C LYS A 93 26.50 -10.55 1.00
N GLN A 94 25.85 -11.71 0.97
CA GLN A 94 24.54 -11.87 0.30
C GLN A 94 23.47 -11.00 0.95
N PHE A 95 23.44 -10.89 2.27
CA PHE A 95 22.47 -10.04 2.97
C PHE A 95 22.70 -8.53 2.73
N VAL A 96 23.95 -8.08 2.70
CA VAL A 96 24.28 -6.69 2.33
C VAL A 96 23.94 -6.42 0.85
N ASP A 97 24.25 -7.36 -0.05
CA ASP A 97 23.86 -7.28 -1.46
C ASP A 97 22.33 -7.34 -1.66
N GLU A 98 21.57 -7.93 -0.73
CA GLU A 98 20.09 -7.97 -0.73
C GLU A 98 19.50 -6.58 -0.49
N GLY A 99 19.92 -5.90 0.58
CA GLY A 99 19.45 -4.55 0.89
C GLY A 99 19.87 -3.52 -0.16
N LEU A 100 21.08 -3.66 -0.71
CA LEU A 100 21.51 -2.85 -1.85
C LEU A 100 20.71 -3.16 -3.13
N ARG A 101 20.19 -4.39 -3.31
CA ARG A 101 19.32 -4.73 -4.45
C ARG A 101 17.92 -4.15 -4.26
N LEU A 102 17.37 -4.17 -3.04
CA LEU A 102 16.08 -3.56 -2.74
C LEU A 102 16.06 -2.09 -3.16
N ALA A 103 17.05 -1.31 -2.69
CA ALA A 103 17.16 0.11 -3.05
C ALA A 103 17.24 0.32 -4.57
N ARG A 104 18.09 -0.43 -5.29
CA ARG A 104 18.22 -0.29 -6.76
C ARG A 104 16.98 -0.69 -7.54
N TYR A 105 16.21 -1.68 -7.06
CA TYR A 105 15.01 -2.12 -7.78
C TYR A 105 13.82 -1.21 -7.50
N LEU A 106 13.64 -0.71 -6.27
CA LEU A 106 12.65 0.34 -5.98
C LEU A 106 12.96 1.63 -6.75
N GLU A 107 14.24 2.04 -6.81
CA GLU A 107 14.69 3.19 -7.61
C GLU A 107 14.27 3.05 -9.09
N MET A 108 14.59 1.91 -9.71
CA MET A 108 14.22 1.63 -11.10
C MET A 108 12.70 1.60 -11.32
N HIS A 109 11.97 1.04 -10.35
CA HIS A 109 10.52 0.86 -10.37
C HIS A 109 9.78 2.21 -10.31
N HIS A 110 10.03 3.00 -9.26
CA HIS A 110 9.45 4.34 -9.14
C HIS A 110 9.89 5.26 -10.30
N SER A 111 11.13 5.14 -10.78
CA SER A 111 11.59 5.91 -11.94
C SER A 111 10.78 5.62 -13.21
N ILE A 112 10.42 4.36 -13.47
CA ILE A 112 9.53 3.96 -14.58
C ILE A 112 8.12 4.53 -14.36
N GLU A 113 7.61 4.50 -13.12
CA GLU A 113 6.29 5.02 -12.79
C GLU A 113 6.20 6.53 -13.01
N GLU A 114 7.10 7.30 -12.41
CA GLU A 114 7.12 8.75 -12.51
C GLU A 114 7.42 9.25 -13.93
N THR A 115 8.28 8.55 -14.67
CA THR A 115 8.67 8.95 -16.04
C THR A 115 7.62 8.53 -17.08
N HIS A 116 6.92 7.41 -16.87
CA HIS A 116 6.08 6.79 -17.90
C HIS A 116 4.64 6.49 -17.45
N LEU A 117 4.42 5.79 -16.35
CA LEU A 117 3.06 5.31 -15.97
C LEU A 117 2.18 6.44 -15.41
N TYR A 118 2.66 7.18 -14.41
CA TYR A 118 1.92 8.23 -13.72
C TYR A 118 1.55 9.39 -14.66
N PRO A 119 2.43 9.86 -15.57
CA PRO A 119 2.07 10.85 -16.58
C PRO A 119 0.99 10.40 -17.58
N LEU A 120 0.76 9.08 -17.75
CA LEU A 120 -0.33 8.53 -18.56
C LEU A 120 -1.63 8.44 -17.74
N LEU A 121 -1.57 7.90 -16.53
CA LEU A 121 -2.72 7.76 -15.62
C LEU A 121 -3.28 9.12 -15.19
N GLY A 122 -2.39 10.04 -14.82
CA GLY A 122 -2.72 11.41 -14.38
C GLY A 122 -3.49 12.26 -15.40
N ARG A 123 -3.59 11.81 -16.66
CA ARG A 123 -4.46 12.44 -17.68
C ARG A 123 -5.94 12.30 -17.36
N LYS A 124 -6.32 11.22 -16.65
CA LYS A 124 -7.72 10.92 -16.28
C LYS A 124 -7.94 10.69 -14.80
N MET A 125 -6.93 10.21 -14.08
CA MET A 125 -6.99 9.83 -12.66
C MET A 125 -6.27 10.88 -11.81
N PRO A 126 -7.00 11.73 -11.04
CA PRO A 126 -6.38 12.76 -10.20
C PRO A 126 -5.34 12.22 -9.22
N GLU A 127 -5.51 10.99 -8.77
CA GLU A 127 -4.65 10.26 -7.83
C GLU A 127 -3.19 10.08 -8.32
N PHE A 128 -2.95 10.19 -9.63
CA PHE A 128 -1.62 10.04 -10.27
C PHE A 128 -1.08 11.35 -10.87
N ARG A 129 -1.65 12.51 -10.50
CA ARG A 129 -1.23 13.81 -11.06
C ARG A 129 -0.04 14.40 -10.32
N ALA A 130 1.10 14.49 -11.00
CA ALA A 130 2.24 15.30 -10.55
C ALA A 130 1.85 16.77 -10.27
N SER A 131 2.43 17.34 -9.21
CA SER A 131 2.17 18.70 -8.74
C SER A 131 2.68 19.81 -9.68
N SER A 132 3.48 19.47 -10.70
CA SER A 132 3.89 20.41 -11.74
C SER A 132 4.10 19.75 -13.11
N SER A 133 3.67 20.47 -14.16
CA SER A 133 4.20 20.30 -15.52
C SER A 133 5.73 20.45 -15.51
N PRO A 134 6.47 19.82 -16.46
CA PRO A 134 7.91 20.02 -16.58
C PRO A 134 8.24 21.51 -16.65
N ALA A 135 9.42 21.89 -16.15
CA ALA A 135 9.87 23.27 -15.98
C ALA A 135 10.04 24.00 -17.32
N GLY A 136 8.92 24.41 -17.93
CA GLY A 136 8.89 25.36 -19.03
C GLY A 136 9.49 26.69 -18.58
N THR A 137 10.41 27.20 -19.39
CA THR A 137 11.17 28.45 -19.22
C THR A 137 10.26 29.69 -19.23
N GLY A 138 9.47 29.86 -18.17
CA GLY A 138 8.52 30.95 -17.99
C GLY A 138 8.96 31.93 -16.92
N LYS A 139 9.60 33.03 -17.34
CA LYS A 139 9.97 34.16 -16.46
C LYS A 139 8.69 34.91 -16.05
N GLY A 140 8.01 34.45 -14.99
CA GLY A 140 6.72 34.99 -14.56
C GLY A 140 6.55 34.96 -13.04
N GLY A 141 6.74 36.10 -12.38
CA GLY A 141 6.67 36.28 -10.93
C GLY A 141 5.25 36.25 -10.36
N GLY A 142 4.47 35.22 -10.66
CA GLY A 142 3.19 34.95 -10.01
C GLY A 142 3.36 34.07 -8.77
N LYS A 143 2.71 34.44 -7.66
CA LYS A 143 2.68 33.64 -6.42
C LYS A 143 1.90 32.33 -6.66
N ARG A 144 2.57 31.34 -7.27
CA ARG A 144 2.02 29.99 -7.50
C ARG A 144 1.60 29.42 -6.14
N GLY A 145 0.30 29.21 -5.96
CA GLY A 145 -0.21 28.44 -4.84
C GLY A 145 0.45 27.07 -4.85
N LYS A 146 0.85 26.58 -3.67
CA LYS A 146 1.46 25.27 -3.47
C LYS A 146 0.46 24.21 -3.94
N LYS A 147 0.60 23.72 -5.18
CA LYS A 147 -0.20 22.59 -5.65
C LYS A 147 0.28 21.38 -4.87
N GLU A 148 -0.64 20.75 -4.16
CA GLU A 148 -0.34 19.53 -3.43
C GLU A 148 0.01 18.44 -4.44
N GLU A 149 1.07 17.72 -4.10
CA GLU A 149 1.51 16.50 -4.76
C GLU A 149 0.54 15.37 -4.44
N CYS A 150 0.32 14.47 -5.41
CA CYS A 150 -0.52 13.32 -5.14
C CYS A 150 0.14 12.41 -4.10
N GLU A 151 -0.66 11.66 -3.36
CA GLU A 151 -0.19 10.94 -2.19
C GLU A 151 0.91 9.91 -2.54
N LEU A 152 0.79 9.24 -3.69
CA LEU A 152 1.76 8.25 -4.18
C LEU A 152 3.15 8.86 -4.42
N LEU A 153 3.24 9.99 -5.13
CA LEU A 153 4.52 10.69 -5.34
C LEU A 153 5.15 11.17 -4.02
N ARG A 154 4.33 11.63 -3.07
CA ARG A 154 4.83 11.97 -1.72
C ARG A 154 5.34 10.73 -0.99
N GLN A 155 4.72 9.56 -1.18
CA GLN A 155 5.20 8.31 -0.60
C GLN A 155 6.54 7.90 -1.23
N HIS A 156 6.71 8.03 -2.55
CA HIS A 156 7.98 7.79 -3.24
C HIS A 156 9.10 8.61 -2.58
N GLN A 157 8.96 9.94 -2.46
CA GLN A 157 10.00 10.79 -1.87
C GLN A 157 10.45 10.29 -0.49
N ILE A 158 9.51 9.93 0.39
CA ILE A 158 9.82 9.41 1.74
C ILE A 158 10.56 8.05 1.66
N ILE A 159 10.18 7.20 0.70
CA ILE A 159 10.82 5.91 0.47
C ILE A 159 12.25 6.10 -0.08
N HIS A 160 12.46 6.97 -1.06
CA HIS A 160 13.80 7.28 -1.59
C HIS A 160 14.72 7.90 -0.52
N ASP A 161 14.24 8.89 0.23
CA ASP A 161 15.01 9.52 1.34
C ASP A 161 15.50 8.45 2.34
N GLY A 162 14.63 7.52 2.74
CA GLY A 162 14.97 6.44 3.65
C GLY A 162 15.84 5.34 3.03
N MET A 163 15.63 5.03 1.75
CA MET A 163 16.44 4.08 0.99
C MET A 163 17.88 4.55 0.81
N ASP A 164 18.11 5.84 0.57
CA ASP A 164 19.44 6.40 0.39
C ASP A 164 20.27 6.26 1.67
N GLU A 165 19.72 6.59 2.84
CA GLU A 165 20.41 6.40 4.12
C GLU A 165 20.74 4.92 4.40
N MET A 166 19.82 4.00 4.06
CA MET A 166 20.04 2.56 4.17
C MET A 166 21.15 2.10 3.20
N ALA A 167 21.08 2.53 1.94
CA ALA A 167 22.00 2.12 0.88
C ALA A 167 23.41 2.66 1.11
N ASP A 168 23.55 3.89 1.63
CA ASP A 168 24.82 4.47 2.07
C ASP A 168 25.45 3.60 3.17
N TYR A 169 24.68 3.26 4.20
CA TYR A 169 25.20 2.42 5.30
C TYR A 169 25.64 1.03 4.80
N LEU A 170 24.82 0.38 3.97
CA LEU A 170 25.15 -0.93 3.40
C LEU A 170 26.34 -0.89 2.43
N ARG A 171 26.54 0.22 1.69
CA ARG A 171 27.75 0.44 0.89
C ARG A 171 29.00 0.49 1.77
N ARG A 172 29.00 1.30 2.84
CA ARG A 172 30.12 1.33 3.81
C ARG A 172 30.44 -0.04 4.43
N CYS A 173 29.40 -0.83 4.75
CA CYS A 173 29.57 -2.21 5.23
C CYS A 173 30.19 -3.13 4.18
N LYS A 174 29.80 -2.99 2.91
CA LYS A 174 30.32 -3.76 1.78
C LYS A 174 31.79 -3.44 1.49
N ASP A 175 32.14 -2.17 1.60
CA ASP A 175 33.48 -1.65 1.32
C ASP A 175 34.42 -1.74 2.55
N LYS A 176 33.92 -2.30 3.67
CA LYS A 176 34.62 -2.54 4.94
C LYS A 176 35.06 -1.28 5.69
N GLU A 177 34.37 -0.17 5.47
CA GLU A 177 34.57 1.07 6.24
C GLU A 177 33.97 0.95 7.65
N CYS A 178 32.96 0.11 7.83
CA CYS A 178 32.38 -0.23 9.12
C CYS A 178 31.83 -1.67 9.11
N GLU A 179 31.73 -2.29 10.29
CA GLU A 179 31.04 -3.58 10.44
C GLU A 179 29.52 -3.43 10.35
N LEU A 180 28.84 -4.51 9.97
CA LEU A 180 27.37 -4.55 9.95
C LEU A 180 26.82 -4.73 11.37
N ASP A 181 26.09 -3.72 11.82
CA ASP A 181 25.28 -3.71 13.04
C ASP A 181 23.80 -3.70 12.64
N LEU A 182 23.04 -4.68 13.15
CA LEU A 182 21.63 -4.84 12.82
C LEU A 182 20.72 -3.81 13.51
N GLY A 183 21.15 -3.20 14.62
CA GLY A 183 20.47 -2.07 15.25
C GLY A 183 20.67 -0.75 14.48
N VAL A 184 21.87 -0.53 13.94
CA VAL A 184 22.12 0.59 13.01
C VAL A 184 21.32 0.40 11.74
N LEU A 185 21.33 -0.80 11.13
CA LEU A 185 20.49 -1.09 9.96
C LEU A 185 19.00 -0.89 10.27
N ARG A 186 18.52 -1.36 11.42
CA ARG A 186 17.14 -1.15 11.89
C ARG A 186 16.74 0.32 11.86
N SER A 187 17.59 1.19 12.40
CA SER A 187 17.35 2.65 12.43
C SER A 187 17.25 3.29 11.04
N LYS A 188 17.72 2.61 9.99
CA LYS A 188 17.64 3.04 8.58
C LYS A 188 16.56 2.31 7.77
N VAL A 189 15.96 1.24 8.29
CA VAL A 189 14.92 0.46 7.61
C VAL A 189 13.53 0.79 8.13
N GLU A 190 13.36 0.92 9.45
CA GLU A 190 12.03 1.17 10.05
C GLU A 190 11.36 2.50 9.65
N PRO A 191 12.05 3.66 9.54
CA PRO A 191 11.38 4.96 9.39
C PRO A 191 10.50 5.12 8.14
N TRP A 192 10.77 4.36 7.07
CA TRP A 192 10.04 4.41 5.80
C TRP A 192 9.27 3.10 5.50
N GLY A 193 9.40 2.08 6.34
CA GLY A 193 8.81 0.76 6.12
C GLY A 193 7.29 0.73 6.06
N ASP A 194 6.62 1.42 6.99
CA ASP A 194 5.15 1.55 6.96
C ASP A 194 4.66 2.34 5.75
N VAL A 195 5.46 3.29 5.27
CA VAL A 195 5.16 4.09 4.07
C VAL A 195 5.31 3.24 2.82
N LEU A 196 6.37 2.42 2.72
CA LEU A 196 6.55 1.43 1.66
C LEU A 196 5.34 0.48 1.61
N LEU A 197 5.05 -0.24 2.70
CA LEU A 197 3.98 -1.24 2.69
C LEU A 197 2.61 -0.63 2.36
N LYS A 198 2.31 0.56 2.89
CA LYS A 198 1.09 1.30 2.54
C LYS A 198 1.05 1.66 1.05
N HIS A 199 2.16 2.19 0.51
CA HIS A 199 2.28 2.60 -0.88
C HIS A 199 2.03 1.43 -1.83
N LEU A 200 2.74 0.31 -1.62
CA LEU A 200 2.63 -0.91 -2.42
C LEU A 200 1.18 -1.42 -2.49
N ASP A 201 0.44 -1.36 -1.38
CA ASP A 201 -0.97 -1.75 -1.34
C ASP A 201 -1.92 -0.68 -1.92
N GLN A 202 -1.63 0.61 -1.70
CA GLN A 202 -2.48 1.72 -2.15
C GLN A 202 -2.51 1.80 -3.67
N GLU A 203 -1.36 1.69 -4.31
CA GLU A 203 -1.26 1.74 -5.76
C GLU A 203 -1.97 0.58 -6.46
N VAL A 204 -1.76 -0.66 -6.01
CA VAL A 204 -2.46 -1.84 -6.55
C VAL A 204 -3.98 -1.68 -6.47
N ARG A 205 -4.49 -1.05 -5.40
CA ARG A 205 -5.92 -0.72 -5.25
C ARG A 205 -6.38 0.37 -6.21
N GLU A 206 -5.55 1.38 -6.46
CA GLU A 206 -5.84 2.47 -7.41
C GLU A 206 -5.79 2.00 -8.87
N LEU A 207 -4.90 1.06 -9.20
CA LEU A 207 -4.81 0.39 -10.51
C LEU A 207 -5.83 -0.75 -10.70
N GLY A 208 -6.61 -1.08 -9.67
CA GLY A 208 -7.56 -2.18 -9.68
C GLY A 208 -8.75 -1.96 -10.63
N ALA A 209 -9.35 -3.05 -11.11
CA ALA A 209 -10.36 -2.99 -12.18
C ALA A 209 -11.52 -2.00 -11.94
N GLU A 210 -12.04 -1.94 -10.71
CA GLU A 210 -13.16 -1.07 -10.31
C GLU A 210 -12.78 0.42 -10.18
N LYS A 211 -11.48 0.76 -10.11
CA LYS A 211 -10.98 2.13 -10.25
C LYS A 211 -10.76 2.44 -11.73
N MET A 212 -10.01 1.60 -12.46
CA MET A 212 -9.68 1.82 -13.87
C MET A 212 -10.92 2.02 -14.75
N ARG A 213 -11.95 1.20 -14.57
CA ARG A 213 -13.22 1.28 -15.35
C ARG A 213 -14.03 2.55 -15.17
N LYS A 214 -13.72 3.39 -14.16
CA LYS A 214 -14.38 4.69 -13.94
C LYS A 214 -13.80 5.78 -14.85
N TYR A 215 -12.60 5.56 -15.38
CA TYR A 215 -11.81 6.55 -16.11
C TYR A 215 -11.49 6.11 -17.54
N TYR A 216 -11.31 4.81 -17.77
CA TYR A 216 -10.94 4.24 -19.07
C TYR A 216 -12.03 3.33 -19.61
N THR A 217 -12.18 3.34 -20.93
CA THR A 217 -12.98 2.35 -21.67
C THR A 217 -12.18 1.07 -21.89
N LEU A 218 -12.87 -0.02 -22.23
CA LEU A 218 -12.23 -1.31 -22.51
C LEU A 218 -11.24 -1.25 -23.68
N GLN A 219 -11.50 -0.40 -24.69
CA GLN A 219 -10.60 -0.24 -25.84
C GLN A 219 -9.36 0.58 -25.49
N GLU A 220 -9.51 1.65 -24.69
CA GLU A 220 -8.36 2.37 -24.14
C GLU A 220 -7.52 1.46 -23.25
N MET A 221 -8.15 0.63 -22.40
CA MET A 221 -7.42 -0.34 -21.58
C MET A 221 -6.71 -1.41 -22.39
N LYS A 222 -7.24 -1.86 -23.54
CA LYS A 222 -6.53 -2.77 -24.45
C LYS A 222 -5.33 -2.11 -25.13
N ALA A 223 -5.43 -0.83 -25.45
CA ALA A 223 -4.37 -0.05 -26.10
C ALA A 223 -3.36 0.59 -25.12
N PHE A 224 -3.60 0.48 -23.81
CA PHE A 224 -2.72 1.05 -22.78
C PHE A 224 -1.34 0.37 -22.82
N PRO A 225 -0.23 1.13 -22.82
CA PRO A 225 1.12 0.57 -22.83
C PRO A 225 1.45 -0.09 -21.48
N ILE A 226 2.12 -1.24 -21.53
CA ILE A 226 2.53 -2.09 -20.41
C ILE A 226 3.94 -2.61 -20.68
#